data_AF-A0A3G9CQ63-F1
#
_entry.id   AF-A0A3G9CQ63-F1
#
_cell.length_a   1.000
_cell.length_b   1.000
_cell.length_c   1.000
_cell.angle_alpha   90.00
_cell.angle_beta   90.00
_cell.angle_gamma   90.00
#
_symmetry.space_group_name_H-M   'P 1'
#
loop_
_entity.id
_entity.type
_entity.pdbx_description
1 polymer ?
#
loop_
_entity_poly.entity_id
_entity_poly.type
_entity_poly.pdbx_seq_one_letter_code
_entity_poly.pdbx_strand_id
1 'polypeptide(L)'
;MNPSMAYADNSSEVSGTGYKIKNMNEIFTSIAEGLRSLHATISELSNFTHNSLEPEIEKLNTELRTLKAQEDTKNKYIKELESRIKVLESQNRLTFGSMKIPFEISGAIGSSALFLTALLIWAGRWDVIRSPYFSIVLAVLMAGAVFIKFYMANRREKTLAGKL
;
A
#
# COMPACT_ATOMS: atom_id res chain seq x y z
N MET A 1 -7.82 17.39 115.23
CA MET A 1 -8.93 16.89 114.40
C MET A 1 -8.42 16.63 113.00
N ASN A 2 -9.05 15.64 112.38
CA ASN A 2 -8.64 14.85 111.23
C ASN A 2 -8.55 15.63 109.89
N PRO A 3 -8.04 14.95 108.82
CA PRO A 3 -7.44 15.54 107.64
C PRO A 3 -8.44 15.71 106.49
N SER A 4 -8.05 16.42 105.42
CA SER A 4 -8.65 16.27 104.09
C SER A 4 -7.56 16.49 103.05
N MET A 5 -7.03 15.40 102.49
CA MET A 5 -7.49 14.82 101.22
C MET A 5 -7.40 15.81 100.07
N ALA A 6 -6.17 16.00 99.59
CA ALA A 6 -5.93 16.32 98.19
C ALA A 6 -6.06 15.01 97.41
N TYR A 7 -7.27 14.73 96.89
CA TYR A 7 -7.46 13.69 95.89
C TYR A 7 -6.91 14.23 94.56
N ALA A 8 -5.82 13.61 94.12
CA ALA A 8 -5.25 13.82 92.80
C ALA A 8 -6.24 13.33 91.74
N ASP A 9 -6.73 14.27 90.94
CA ASP A 9 -7.63 14.06 89.83
C ASP A 9 -6.83 13.63 88.58
N ASN A 10 -6.47 12.35 88.52
CA ASN A 10 -5.62 11.78 87.46
C ASN A 10 -6.44 10.90 86.47
N SER A 11 -7.77 11.06 86.40
CA SER A 11 -8.65 10.07 85.77
C SER A 11 -9.09 10.38 84.33
N SER A 12 -8.80 11.57 83.78
CA SER A 12 -9.33 11.99 82.46
C SER A 12 -8.39 11.76 81.25
N GLU A 13 -7.08 11.65 81.46
CA GLU A 13 -6.10 11.43 80.35
C GLU A 13 -6.12 10.01 79.77
N VAL A 14 -6.47 8.99 80.57
CA VAL A 14 -6.49 7.58 80.14
C VAL A 14 -7.62 7.28 79.16
N SER A 15 -8.71 8.06 79.17
CA SER A 15 -9.84 7.83 78.25
C SER A 15 -9.56 8.39 76.85
N GLY A 16 -8.89 9.55 76.75
CA GLY A 16 -8.57 10.19 75.46
C GLY A 16 -7.55 9.42 74.60
N THR A 17 -6.65 8.66 75.24
CA THR A 17 -5.67 7.82 74.54
C THR A 17 -6.32 6.61 73.88
N GLY A 18 -7.35 6.01 74.50
CA GLY A 18 -8.11 4.89 73.92
C GLY A 18 -8.82 5.26 72.61
N TYR A 19 -9.41 6.45 72.53
CA TYR A 19 -10.03 6.95 71.28
C TYR A 19 -9.00 7.19 70.18
N LYS A 20 -7.82 7.71 70.51
CA LYS A 20 -6.72 7.88 69.54
C LYS A 20 -6.25 6.54 68.97
N ILE A 21 -6.07 5.53 69.82
CA ILE A 21 -5.63 4.20 69.40
C ILE A 21 -6.67 3.55 68.48
N LYS A 22 -7.96 3.70 68.79
CA LYS A 22 -9.05 3.20 67.93
C LYS A 22 -9.05 3.86 66.55
N ASN A 23 -8.96 5.19 66.47
CA ASN A 23 -8.87 5.91 65.20
C ASN A 23 -7.65 5.50 64.38
N MET A 24 -6.51 5.29 65.05
CA MET A 24 -5.27 4.89 64.38
C MET A 24 -5.37 3.47 63.81
N ASN A 25 -6.06 2.57 64.51
CA ASN A 25 -6.34 1.23 64.01
C ASN A 25 -7.28 1.25 62.80
N GLU A 26 -8.34 2.06 62.82
CA GLU A 26 -9.24 2.24 61.67
C GLU A 26 -8.48 2.78 60.44
N ILE A 27 -7.59 3.76 60.62
CA ILE A 27 -6.72 4.26 59.55
C ILE A 27 -5.82 3.15 59.02
N PHE A 28 -5.19 2.37 59.90
CA PHE A 28 -4.30 1.27 59.49
C PHE A 28 -5.05 0.20 58.69
N THR A 29 -6.28 -0.15 59.09
CA THR A 29 -7.15 -1.06 58.34
C THR A 29 -7.48 -0.49 56.96
N SER A 30 -7.86 0.79 56.87
CA SER A 30 -8.16 1.43 55.57
C SER A 30 -6.96 1.47 54.62
N ILE A 31 -5.75 1.69 55.17
CA ILE A 31 -4.50 1.68 54.39
C ILE A 31 -4.18 0.26 53.94
N ALA A 32 -4.33 -0.74 54.82
CA ALA A 32 -4.10 -2.14 54.47
C ALA A 32 -5.05 -2.62 53.37
N GLU A 33 -6.32 -2.23 53.44
CA GLU A 33 -7.31 -2.48 52.38
C GLU A 33 -6.95 -1.77 51.08
N GLY A 34 -6.55 -0.49 51.16
CA GLY A 34 -6.07 0.28 50.00
C GLY A 34 -4.85 -0.35 49.32
N LEU A 35 -3.88 -0.82 50.10
CA LEU A 35 -2.69 -1.51 49.59
C LEU A 35 -3.03 -2.83 48.92
N ARG A 36 -3.97 -3.59 49.51
CA ARG A 36 -4.44 -4.86 48.97
C ARG A 36 -5.23 -4.67 47.67
N SER A 37 -6.04 -3.61 47.61
CA SER A 37 -6.74 -3.20 46.38
C SER A 37 -5.74 -2.79 45.29
N LEU A 38 -4.76 -1.94 45.62
CA LEU A 38 -3.72 -1.53 44.66
C LEU A 38 -2.93 -2.73 44.14
N HIS A 39 -2.56 -3.66 45.02
CA HIS A 39 -1.86 -4.89 44.63
C HIS A 39 -2.70 -5.74 43.67
N ALA A 40 -4.01 -5.85 43.90
CA ALA A 40 -4.91 -6.53 42.98
C ALA A 40 -4.93 -5.84 41.61
N THR A 41 -5.04 -4.52 41.55
CA THR A 41 -5.03 -3.77 40.28
C THR A 41 -3.70 -3.91 39.53
N ILE A 42 -2.57 -3.88 40.22
CA ILE A 42 -1.24 -4.11 39.62
C ILE A 42 -1.15 -5.54 39.07
N SER A 43 -1.66 -6.52 39.82
CA SER A 43 -1.67 -7.91 39.38
C SER A 43 -2.55 -8.11 38.14
N GLU A 44 -3.72 -7.48 38.08
CA GLU A 44 -4.60 -7.52 36.91
C GLU A 44 -3.96 -6.85 35.70
N LEU A 45 -3.31 -5.69 35.88
CA LEU A 45 -2.63 -4.99 34.78
C LEU A 45 -1.44 -5.77 34.24
N SER A 46 -0.64 -6.36 35.13
CA SER A 46 0.46 -7.25 34.77
C SER A 46 -0.04 -8.46 33.98
N ASN A 47 -1.12 -9.08 34.48
CA ASN A 47 -1.77 -10.21 33.83
C ASN A 47 -2.31 -9.82 32.44
N PHE A 48 -2.98 -8.68 32.31
CA PHE A 48 -3.47 -8.17 31.02
C PHE A 48 -2.33 -7.89 30.02
N THR A 49 -1.23 -7.31 30.50
CA THR A 49 -0.05 -7.05 29.67
C THR A 49 0.54 -8.35 29.13
N HIS A 50 0.72 -9.35 30.00
CA HIS A 50 1.35 -10.61 29.62
C HIS A 50 0.44 -11.52 28.78
N ASN A 51 -0.85 -11.60 29.12
CA ASN A 51 -1.77 -12.53 28.45
C ASN A 51 -2.50 -11.93 27.23
N SER A 52 -2.55 -10.60 27.09
CA SER A 52 -3.24 -9.96 25.96
C SER A 52 -2.28 -9.21 25.05
N LEU A 53 -1.45 -8.31 25.58
CA LEU A 53 -0.63 -7.43 24.73
C LEU A 53 0.57 -8.16 24.12
N GLU A 54 1.30 -8.94 24.91
CA GLU A 54 2.48 -9.67 24.44
C GLU A 54 2.16 -10.65 23.29
N PRO A 55 1.12 -11.52 23.37
CA PRO A 55 0.77 -12.40 22.26
C PRO A 55 0.19 -11.65 21.06
N GLU A 56 -0.49 -10.52 21.25
CA GLU A 56 -1.01 -9.70 20.15
C GLU A 56 0.14 -9.03 19.37
N ILE A 57 1.17 -8.54 20.06
CA ILE A 57 2.40 -8.02 19.44
C ILE A 57 3.14 -9.13 18.70
N GLU A 58 3.26 -10.32 19.28
CA GLU A 58 3.90 -11.45 18.61
C GLU A 58 3.14 -11.84 17.35
N LYS A 59 1.80 -11.96 17.43
CA LYS A 59 0.94 -12.23 16.28
C LYS A 59 1.15 -11.19 15.18
N LEU A 60 1.09 -9.89 15.51
CA LEU A 60 1.26 -8.83 14.53
C LEU A 60 2.65 -8.85 13.87
N ASN A 61 3.69 -9.18 14.64
CA ASN A 61 5.06 -9.35 14.13
C ASN A 61 5.16 -10.54 13.16
N THR A 62 4.50 -11.66 13.46
CA THR A 62 4.43 -12.79 12.52
C THR A 62 3.68 -12.44 11.24
N GLU A 63 2.57 -11.69 11.32
CA GLU A 63 1.85 -11.20 10.14
C GLU A 63 2.71 -10.26 9.29
N LEU A 64 3.45 -9.33 9.89
CA LEU A 64 4.37 -8.47 9.16
C LEU A 64 5.50 -9.25 8.48
N ARG A 65 6.05 -10.29 9.14
CA ARG A 65 7.06 -11.15 8.53
C ARG A 65 6.53 -11.90 7.32
N THR A 66 5.30 -12.41 7.39
CA THR A 66 4.67 -13.12 6.26
C THR A 66 4.36 -12.18 5.10
N LEU A 67 3.84 -10.98 5.39
CA LEU A 67 3.61 -9.94 4.38
C LEU A 67 4.91 -9.53 3.68
N LYS A 68 5.99 -9.31 4.44
CA LYS A 68 7.30 -8.97 3.88
C LYS A 68 7.85 -10.09 2.98
N ALA A 69 7.71 -11.35 3.39
CA ALA A 69 8.11 -12.48 2.54
C ALA A 69 7.27 -12.56 1.25
N GLN A 70 5.97 -12.24 1.33
CA GLN A 70 5.10 -12.17 0.16
C GLN A 70 5.50 -11.02 -0.78
N GLU A 71 5.86 -9.87 -0.24
CA GLU A 71 6.36 -8.71 -0.99
C GLU A 71 7.65 -9.05 -1.73
N ASP A 72 8.64 -9.64 -1.04
CA ASP A 72 9.90 -10.08 -1.63
C ASP A 72 9.68 -11.08 -2.77
N THR A 73 8.72 -11.99 -2.59
CA THR A 73 8.33 -12.97 -3.60
C THR A 73 7.72 -12.28 -4.82
N LYS A 74 6.77 -11.37 -4.62
CA LYS A 74 6.17 -10.57 -5.71
C LYS A 74 7.21 -9.73 -6.44
N ASN A 75 8.16 -9.13 -5.72
CA ASN A 75 9.22 -8.34 -6.32
C ASN A 75 10.14 -9.19 -7.22
N LYS A 76 10.47 -10.42 -6.80
CA LYS A 76 11.19 -11.39 -7.65
C LYS A 76 10.40 -11.73 -8.92
N TYR A 77 9.11 -12.00 -8.81
CA TYR A 77 8.25 -12.24 -9.97
C TYR A 77 8.21 -11.05 -10.93
N ILE A 78 8.08 -9.82 -10.40
CA ILE A 78 8.11 -8.60 -11.22
C ILE A 78 9.43 -8.49 -11.97
N LYS A 79 10.56 -8.70 -11.29
CA LYS A 79 11.89 -8.64 -11.91
C LYS A 79 12.08 -9.71 -12.99
N GLU A 80 11.53 -10.91 -12.77
CA GLU A 80 11.52 -11.96 -13.79
C GLU A 80 10.67 -11.56 -15.00
N LEU A 81 9.46 -11.03 -14.78
CA LEU A 81 8.59 -10.54 -15.85
C LEU A 81 9.26 -9.41 -16.65
N GLU A 82 9.89 -8.46 -15.97
CA GLU A 82 10.65 -7.38 -16.60
C GLU A 82 11.80 -7.93 -17.46
N SER A 83 12.52 -8.94 -16.97
CA SER A 83 13.58 -9.59 -17.74
C SER A 83 13.03 -10.29 -19.00
N ARG A 84 11.87 -10.98 -18.88
CA ARG A 84 11.19 -11.64 -20.00
C ARG A 84 10.70 -10.61 -21.02
N ILE A 85 10.14 -9.49 -20.57
CA ILE A 85 9.71 -8.38 -21.44
C ILE A 85 10.92 -7.79 -22.17
N LYS A 86 12.05 -7.57 -21.48
CA LYS A 86 13.27 -7.04 -22.10
C LYS A 86 13.84 -7.97 -23.18
N VAL A 87 13.73 -9.28 -22.97
CA VAL A 87 14.09 -10.30 -23.98
C VAL A 87 13.10 -10.26 -25.15
N LEU A 88 11.79 -10.19 -24.90
CA LEU A 88 10.78 -10.07 -25.96
C LEU A 88 10.92 -8.76 -26.75
N GLU A 89 11.24 -7.65 -26.09
CA GLU A 89 11.45 -6.35 -26.73
C GLU A 89 12.71 -6.37 -27.60
N SER A 90 13.78 -7.04 -27.17
CA SER A 90 14.97 -7.21 -28.00
C SER A 90 14.72 -8.13 -29.20
N GLN A 91 13.88 -9.16 -29.03
CA GLN A 91 13.54 -10.11 -30.10
C GLN A 91 12.52 -9.54 -31.11
N ASN A 92 11.57 -8.71 -30.67
CA ASN A 92 10.57 -8.05 -31.52
C ASN A 92 11.10 -6.82 -32.28
N ARG A 93 12.38 -6.50 -32.15
CA ARG A 93 13.06 -5.41 -32.88
C ARG A 93 13.92 -5.99 -34.00
N LEU A 94 13.29 -6.26 -35.14
CA LEU A 94 14.05 -6.55 -36.37
C LEU A 94 14.80 -5.27 -36.79
N THR A 95 16.10 -5.27 -36.55
CA THR A 95 17.03 -4.22 -36.97
C THR A 95 17.24 -4.32 -38.48
N PHE A 96 16.57 -3.48 -39.26
CA PHE A 96 16.88 -3.26 -40.68
C PHE A 96 17.32 -1.79 -40.86
N GLY A 97 18.63 -1.54 -40.71
CA GLY A 97 19.20 -0.18 -40.76
C GLY A 97 18.65 0.76 -39.67
N SER A 98 19.03 2.04 -39.69
CA SER A 98 18.70 3.03 -38.64
C SER A 98 17.20 3.36 -38.42
N MET A 99 16.25 2.53 -38.87
CA MET A 99 14.81 2.80 -38.76
C MET A 99 14.14 1.79 -37.80
N LYS A 100 13.71 2.27 -36.63
CA LYS A 100 12.99 1.49 -35.61
C LYS A 100 11.51 1.34 -36.00
N ILE A 101 11.06 0.17 -36.47
CA ILE A 101 9.63 -0.07 -36.75
C ILE A 101 9.13 -1.29 -35.94
N PRO A 102 8.09 -1.14 -35.09
CA PRO A 102 7.45 -2.25 -34.40
C PRO A 102 6.70 -3.17 -35.38
N PHE A 103 6.83 -4.49 -35.20
CA PHE A 103 6.29 -5.54 -36.10
C PHE A 103 4.77 -5.47 -36.30
N GLU A 104 4.01 -5.00 -35.31
CA GLU A 104 2.54 -4.87 -35.35
C GLU A 104 2.04 -3.97 -36.48
N ILE A 105 2.84 -2.99 -36.89
CA ILE A 105 2.47 -2.02 -37.92
C ILE A 105 2.64 -2.61 -39.33
N SER A 106 3.58 -3.54 -39.52
CA SER A 106 3.79 -4.17 -40.81
C SER A 106 2.58 -5.02 -41.23
N GLY A 107 1.96 -5.71 -40.26
CA GLY A 107 0.75 -6.49 -40.49
C GLY A 107 -0.45 -5.60 -40.85
N ALA A 108 -0.70 -4.55 -40.07
CA ALA A 108 -1.85 -3.67 -40.31
C ALA A 108 -1.76 -2.92 -41.65
N ILE A 109 -0.57 -2.46 -42.04
CA ILE A 109 -0.37 -1.75 -43.31
C ILE A 109 -0.49 -2.73 -44.49
N GLY A 110 0.11 -3.93 -44.38
CA GLY A 110 -0.01 -4.97 -45.40
C GLY A 110 -1.46 -5.43 -45.61
N SER A 111 -2.18 -5.70 -44.52
CA SER A 111 -3.59 -6.09 -44.57
C SER A 111 -4.48 -4.97 -45.11
N SER A 112 -4.22 -3.70 -44.75
CA SER A 112 -4.95 -2.57 -45.31
C SER A 112 -4.73 -2.44 -46.83
N ALA A 113 -3.49 -2.59 -47.30
CA ALA A 113 -3.17 -2.58 -48.72
C ALA A 113 -3.84 -3.74 -49.48
N LEU A 114 -3.86 -4.95 -48.89
CA LEU A 114 -4.52 -6.12 -49.46
C LEU A 114 -6.05 -6.00 -49.48
N PHE A 115 -6.63 -5.43 -48.42
CA PHE A 115 -8.08 -5.21 -48.33
C PHE A 115 -8.56 -4.16 -49.35
N LEU A 116 -7.79 -3.08 -49.51
CA LEU A 116 -8.03 -2.07 -50.56
C LEU A 116 -7.92 -2.68 -51.95
N THR A 117 -6.88 -3.48 -52.22
CA THR A 117 -6.74 -4.15 -53.53
C THR A 117 -7.88 -5.15 -53.78
N ALA A 118 -8.31 -5.90 -52.78
CA ALA A 118 -9.46 -6.81 -52.89
C ALA A 118 -10.78 -6.06 -53.18
N LEU A 119 -11.04 -4.93 -52.52
CA LEU A 119 -12.22 -4.09 -52.77
C LEU A 119 -12.24 -3.52 -54.19
N LEU A 120 -11.09 -3.14 -54.73
CA LEU A 120 -10.99 -2.62 -56.10
C LEU A 120 -11.23 -3.70 -57.16
N ILE A 121 -10.75 -4.92 -56.92
CA ILE A 121 -11.01 -6.08 -57.79
C ILE A 121 -12.50 -6.44 -57.76
N TRP A 122 -13.11 -6.47 -56.57
CA TRP A 122 -14.54 -6.75 -56.40
C TRP A 122 -15.43 -5.73 -57.11
N ALA A 123 -15.04 -4.45 -57.12
CA ALA A 123 -15.76 -3.38 -57.81
C ALA A 123 -15.66 -3.45 -59.35
N GLY A 124 -14.96 -4.44 -59.92
CA GLY A 124 -14.88 -4.67 -61.37
C GLY A 124 -14.12 -3.62 -62.19
N ARG A 125 -13.42 -2.69 -61.52
CA ARG A 125 -12.73 -1.54 -62.15
C ARG A 125 -11.28 -1.85 -62.53
N TRP A 126 -11.08 -2.83 -63.41
CA TRP A 126 -9.77 -3.21 -63.97
C TRP A 126 -9.06 -2.07 -64.73
N ASP A 127 -9.83 -1.11 -65.23
CA ASP A 127 -9.34 0.08 -65.93
C ASP A 127 -8.60 1.07 -65.00
N VAL A 128 -9.02 1.11 -63.72
CA VAL A 128 -8.41 1.98 -62.71
C VAL A 128 -7.05 1.47 -62.26
N ILE A 129 -6.90 0.15 -62.09
CA ILE A 129 -5.63 -0.49 -61.71
C ILE A 129 -4.53 -0.24 -62.76
N ARG A 130 -4.93 -0.11 -64.04
CA ARG A 130 -4.02 0.19 -65.16
C ARG A 130 -3.75 1.70 -65.34
N SER A 131 -4.54 2.56 -64.69
CA SER A 131 -4.45 4.01 -64.86
C SER A 131 -3.44 4.66 -63.89
N PRO A 132 -2.74 5.73 -64.31
CA PRO A 132 -1.83 6.48 -63.45
C PRO A 132 -2.49 7.08 -62.19
N TYR A 133 -3.80 7.33 -62.23
CA TYR A 133 -4.54 7.97 -61.14
C TYR A 133 -4.71 7.08 -59.91
N PHE A 134 -4.72 5.76 -60.09
CA PHE A 134 -4.82 4.82 -58.96
C PHE A 134 -3.59 4.88 -58.06
N SER A 135 -2.40 4.97 -58.67
CA SER A 135 -1.15 5.13 -57.93
C SER A 135 -1.12 6.45 -57.15
N ILE A 136 -1.62 7.54 -57.73
CA ILE A 136 -1.70 8.85 -57.08
C ILE A 136 -2.65 8.81 -55.87
N VAL A 137 -3.84 8.24 -56.02
CA VAL A 137 -4.82 8.15 -54.92
C VAL A 137 -4.28 7.25 -53.80
N LEU A 138 -3.65 6.12 -54.13
CA LEU A 138 -3.04 5.24 -53.15
C LEU A 138 -1.84 5.90 -52.45
N ALA A 139 -1.03 6.66 -53.19
CA ALA A 139 0.09 7.42 -52.63
C ALA A 139 -0.39 8.52 -51.67
N VAL A 140 -1.45 9.26 -52.02
CA VAL A 140 -2.05 10.28 -51.13
C VAL A 140 -2.62 9.64 -49.86
N LEU A 141 -3.27 8.48 -49.98
CA LEU A 141 -3.82 7.76 -48.84
C LEU A 141 -2.70 7.24 -47.91
N MET A 142 -1.63 6.67 -48.47
CA MET A 142 -0.45 6.23 -47.71
C MET A 142 0.28 7.41 -47.06
N ALA A 143 0.49 8.51 -47.79
CA ALA A 143 1.11 9.72 -47.26
C ALA A 143 0.27 10.32 -46.12
N GLY A 144 -1.06 10.35 -46.26
CA GLY A 144 -1.99 10.79 -45.21
C GLY A 144 -1.90 9.93 -43.95
N ALA A 145 -1.86 8.60 -44.09
CA ALA A 145 -1.73 7.69 -42.95
C ALA A 145 -0.39 7.87 -42.20
N VAL A 146 0.71 8.06 -42.93
CA VAL A 146 2.03 8.36 -42.34
C VAL A 146 2.02 9.72 -41.62
N PHE A 147 1.41 10.74 -42.23
CA PHE A 147 1.29 12.07 -41.61
C PHE A 147 0.45 12.05 -40.33
N ILE A 148 -0.69 11.36 -40.33
CA ILE A 148 -1.55 11.21 -39.15
C ILE A 148 -0.78 10.51 -38.01
N LYS A 149 -0.03 9.45 -38.34
CA LYS A 149 0.76 8.73 -37.35
C LYS A 149 1.93 9.57 -36.81
N PHE A 150 2.60 10.33 -37.67
CA PHE A 150 3.65 11.27 -37.28
C PHE A 150 3.10 12.38 -36.38
N TYR A 151 1.94 12.94 -36.73
CA TYR A 151 1.24 13.94 -35.93
C TYR A 151 0.84 13.40 -34.55
N MET A 152 0.34 12.16 -34.49
CA MET A 152 -0.06 11.53 -33.23
C MET A 152 1.15 11.16 -32.36
N ALA A 153 2.28 10.75 -32.95
CA ALA A 153 3.52 10.50 -32.21
C ALA A 153 4.10 11.81 -31.63
N ASN A 154 4.10 12.90 -32.40
CA ASN A 154 4.56 14.21 -31.95
C ASN A 154 3.65 14.84 -30.88
N ARG A 155 2.34 14.51 -30.86
CA ARG A 155 1.44 14.93 -29.77
C ARG A 155 1.70 14.18 -28.46
N ARG A 156 2.20 12.94 -28.49
CA ARG A 156 2.49 12.16 -27.27
C ARG A 156 3.64 12.76 -26.45
N GLU A 157 4.63 13.37 -27.10
CA GLU A 157 5.72 14.06 -26.40
C GLU A 157 5.23 15.30 -25.63
N LYS A 158 4.30 16.07 -26.19
CA LYS A 158 3.75 17.27 -25.52
C LYS A 158 2.92 16.93 -24.27
N THR A 159 2.26 15.77 -24.26
CA THR A 159 1.52 15.30 -23.07
C THR A 159 2.41 14.80 -21.92
N LEU A 160 3.67 14.42 -22.19
CA LEU A 160 4.62 14.03 -21.15
C LEU A 160 5.40 15.23 -20.59
N ALA A 161 5.66 16.25 -21.41
CA ALA A 161 6.33 17.48 -20.96
C ALA A 161 5.42 18.45 -20.18
N GLY A 162 4.10 18.30 -20.26
CA GLY A 162 3.13 19.11 -19.50
C GLY A 162 2.71 18.50 -18.16
N LYS A 163 3.35 17.40 -17.74
CA LYS A 163 3.01 16.67 -16.50
C LYS A 163 4.21 16.49 -15.55
N LEU A 164 5.26 17.29 -15.77
CA LEU A 164 6.45 17.41 -14.91
C LEU A 164 6.50 18.83 -14.35
#